data_AF-A0A947AGF5-F1
#
_entry.id   AF-A0A947AGF5-F1
#
_cell.length_a   1.000
_cell.length_b   1.000
_cell.length_c   1.000
_cell.angle_alpha   90.00
_cell.angle_beta   90.00
_cell.angle_gamma   90.00
#
_symmetry.space_group_name_H-M   'P 1'
#
loop_
_entity.id
_entity.type
_entity.pdbx_description
1 polymer ?
#
loop_
_entity_poly.entity_id
_entity_poly.type
_entity_poly.pdbx_seq_one_letter_code
_entity_poly.pdbx_strand_id
1 'polypeptide(L)'
;MAFKSFKIGKYTIEKPIIQGGMGVGISWDQLAGNVSKEGGLGVISAVGTGVYKKRAYVEKTVGKEERPLEAINFYSYPALKKIFENAREICGDKPLAANVLYAQSEYNRVVEDACKAGANIIITGAGLPLTMPEATKNYPDVALVPIVSTAKALRILCRRWKKTHDRLPDAVIVEGPLSGGH
;
A
#
# COMPACT_ATOMS: atom_id res chain seq x y z
N MET A 1 -7.66 13.06 26.36
CA MET A 1 -6.22 13.19 26.04
C MET A 1 -6.08 13.36 24.54
N ALA A 2 -5.38 14.38 24.06
CA ALA A 2 -5.09 14.50 22.63
C ALA A 2 -3.91 13.60 22.27
N PHE A 3 -4.09 12.69 21.32
CA PHE A 3 -3.00 11.86 20.84
C PHE A 3 -1.98 12.71 20.06
N LYS A 4 -0.68 12.48 20.27
CA LYS A 4 0.37 13.22 19.56
C LYS A 4 0.50 12.73 18.12
N SER A 5 0.67 13.66 17.18
CA SER A 5 1.01 13.36 15.79
C SER A 5 2.36 12.66 15.68
N PHE A 6 2.59 11.94 14.58
CA PHE A 6 3.88 11.33 14.27
C PHE A 6 4.24 11.50 12.79
N LYS A 7 5.49 11.17 12.42
CA LYS A 7 5.98 11.29 11.03
C LYS A 7 6.42 9.94 10.47
N ILE A 8 6.14 9.72 9.19
CA ILE A 8 6.70 8.63 8.38
C ILE A 8 7.36 9.28 7.16
N GLY A 9 8.68 9.16 7.03
CA GLY A 9 9.44 9.94 6.05
C GLY A 9 9.17 11.44 6.23
N LYS A 10 8.74 12.13 5.17
CA LYS A 10 8.35 13.55 5.22
C LYS A 10 6.89 13.81 5.62
N TYR A 11 6.07 12.77 5.74
CA TYR A 11 4.62 12.91 5.93
C TYR A 11 4.25 12.94 7.41
N THR A 12 3.43 13.91 7.80
CA THR A 12 2.90 14.01 9.17
C THR A 12 1.51 13.39 9.22
N ILE A 13 1.29 12.49 10.16
CA ILE A 13 -0.02 11.92 10.46
C ILE A 13 -0.52 12.58 11.75
N GLU A 14 -1.63 13.32 11.66
CA GLU A 14 -2.16 14.17 12.74
C GLU A 14 -2.58 13.35 13.95
N LYS A 15 -3.28 12.24 13.70
CA LYS A 15 -3.72 11.26 14.70
C LYS A 15 -2.89 10.00 14.53
N PRO A 16 -2.36 9.38 15.60
CA PRO A 16 -1.56 8.16 15.52
C PRO A 16 -2.42 6.92 15.27
N ILE A 17 -3.21 6.96 14.20
CA ILE A 17 -4.12 5.92 13.75
C ILE A 17 -3.80 5.64 12.29
N ILE A 18 -3.46 4.39 12.00
CA ILE A 18 -3.30 3.88 10.64
C ILE A 18 -4.40 2.84 10.43
N GLN A 19 -5.26 3.04 9.43
CA GLN A 19 -6.26 2.05 9.06
C GLN A 19 -5.59 0.97 8.21
N GLY A 20 -5.67 -0.30 8.60
CA GLY A 20 -4.98 -1.40 7.90
C GLY A 20 -5.55 -1.69 6.50
N GLY A 21 -4.70 -1.88 5.50
CA GLY A 21 -5.09 -2.07 4.10
C GLY A 21 -5.65 -3.47 3.79
N MET A 22 -6.95 -3.67 3.97
CA MET A 22 -7.66 -4.92 3.68
C MET A 22 -8.12 -4.98 2.21
N GLY A 23 -7.72 -6.04 1.50
CA GLY A 23 -8.03 -6.23 0.08
C GLY A 23 -9.49 -6.56 -0.23
N VAL A 24 -9.77 -6.75 -1.52
CA VAL A 24 -11.06 -7.24 -2.04
C VAL A 24 -12.25 -6.38 -1.58
N GLY A 25 -12.16 -5.07 -1.80
CA GLY A 25 -13.30 -4.17 -1.64
C GLY A 25 -13.49 -3.52 -0.27
N ILE A 26 -12.62 -3.79 0.70
CA ILE A 26 -12.77 -3.24 2.05
C ILE A 26 -12.06 -1.89 2.17
N SER A 27 -10.76 -1.84 1.87
CA SER A 27 -9.92 -0.65 2.10
C SER A 27 -9.57 0.05 0.80
N TRP A 28 -10.55 0.73 0.21
CA TRP A 28 -10.38 1.55 -1.00
C TRP A 28 -10.72 3.02 -0.74
N ASP A 29 -11.13 3.74 -1.77
CA ASP A 29 -11.27 5.18 -1.84
C ASP A 29 -12.12 5.77 -0.72
N GLN A 30 -13.31 5.22 -0.50
CA GLN A 30 -14.23 5.74 0.53
C GLN A 30 -13.65 5.62 1.94
N LEU A 31 -13.14 4.45 2.32
CA LEU A 31 -12.59 4.24 3.66
C LEU A 31 -11.27 5.00 3.84
N ALA A 32 -10.29 4.77 2.96
CA ALA A 32 -8.96 5.35 3.09
C ALA A 32 -8.99 6.89 2.95
N GLY A 33 -9.81 7.40 2.03
CA GLY A 33 -10.03 8.84 1.87
C GLY A 33 -10.59 9.48 3.15
N ASN A 34 -11.66 8.92 3.72
CA ASN A 34 -12.26 9.48 4.93
C ASN A 34 -11.34 9.35 6.16
N VAL A 35 -10.60 8.24 6.32
CA VAL A 35 -9.60 8.12 7.40
C VAL A 35 -8.55 9.21 7.30
N SER A 36 -8.03 9.46 6.09
CA SER A 36 -7.02 10.49 5.86
C SER A 36 -7.58 11.89 6.09
N LYS A 37 -8.80 12.16 5.60
CA LYS A 37 -9.54 13.40 5.85
C LYS A 37 -9.65 13.70 7.34
N GLU A 38 -9.95 12.68 8.15
CA GLU A 38 -10.07 12.77 9.61
C GLU A 38 -8.72 12.82 10.36
N GLY A 39 -7.59 12.87 9.64
CA GLY A 39 -6.26 13.05 10.22
C GLY A 39 -5.53 11.76 10.59
N GLY A 40 -6.11 10.59 10.34
CA GLY A 40 -5.38 9.32 10.35
C GLY A 40 -4.61 9.07 9.05
N LEU A 41 -3.99 7.91 8.92
CA LEU A 41 -3.44 7.43 7.65
C LEU A 41 -4.38 6.39 7.04
N GLY A 42 -5.04 6.75 5.93
CA GLY A 42 -5.80 5.80 5.13
C GLY A 42 -4.89 4.95 4.25
N VAL A 43 -5.15 3.64 4.21
CA VAL A 43 -4.35 2.68 3.44
C VAL A 43 -5.24 2.01 2.41
N ILE A 44 -4.95 2.26 1.13
CA ILE A 44 -5.60 1.62 -0.02
C ILE A 44 -4.96 0.26 -0.26
N SER A 45 -5.74 -0.83 -0.32
CA SER A 45 -5.21 -2.12 -0.72
C SER A 45 -5.11 -2.23 -2.24
N ALA A 46 -3.91 -2.52 -2.74
CA ALA A 46 -3.68 -2.82 -4.16
C ALA A 46 -4.14 -4.23 -4.56
N VAL A 47 -4.55 -5.06 -3.59
CA VAL A 47 -5.01 -6.42 -3.83
C VAL A 47 -6.44 -6.41 -4.38
N GLY A 48 -6.61 -7.01 -5.56
CA GLY A 48 -7.92 -7.22 -6.17
C GLY A 48 -8.55 -5.94 -6.73
N THR A 49 -7.78 -4.91 -7.06
CA THR A 49 -8.30 -3.65 -7.64
C THR A 49 -9.10 -3.91 -8.93
N GLY A 50 -8.81 -4.99 -9.64
CA GLY A 50 -9.58 -5.45 -10.79
C GLY A 50 -11.08 -5.64 -10.56
N VAL A 51 -11.51 -5.92 -9.32
CA VAL A 51 -12.94 -6.11 -9.01
C VAL A 51 -13.66 -4.80 -8.68
N TYR A 52 -12.94 -3.67 -8.66
CA TYR A 52 -13.48 -2.35 -8.34
C TYR A 52 -14.63 -1.95 -9.28
N LYS A 53 -15.71 -1.41 -8.68
CA LYS A 53 -16.95 -0.98 -9.38
C LYS A 53 -17.44 -2.00 -10.41
N LYS A 54 -17.64 -3.25 -9.99
CA LYS A 54 -18.08 -4.35 -10.87
C LYS A 54 -17.16 -4.53 -12.09
N ARG A 55 -15.84 -4.44 -11.89
CA ARG A 55 -14.82 -4.67 -12.92
C ARG A 55 -14.86 -3.68 -14.08
N ALA A 56 -15.30 -2.44 -13.84
CA ALA A 56 -15.36 -1.39 -14.86
C ALA A 56 -13.99 -0.99 -15.46
N TYR A 57 -12.89 -1.54 -14.95
CA TYR A 57 -11.51 -1.16 -15.28
C TYR A 57 -10.61 -2.38 -15.60
N VAL A 58 -11.19 -3.47 -16.11
CA VAL A 58 -10.45 -4.62 -16.64
C VAL A 58 -10.71 -4.75 -18.14
N GLU A 59 -9.69 -5.12 -18.91
CA GLU A 59 -9.80 -5.18 -20.38
C GLU A 59 -10.29 -6.55 -20.89
N LYS A 60 -10.11 -7.63 -20.11
CA LYS A 60 -10.51 -8.99 -20.49
C LYS A 60 -11.18 -9.74 -19.33
N THR A 61 -12.45 -10.08 -19.51
CA THR A 61 -13.23 -10.98 -18.64
C THR A 61 -13.60 -12.25 -19.40
N VAL A 62 -13.46 -13.44 -18.82
CA VAL A 62 -13.93 -14.70 -19.44
C VAL A 62 -14.80 -15.50 -18.47
N GLY A 63 -15.84 -16.13 -19.02
CA GLY A 63 -16.80 -16.97 -18.32
C GLY A 63 -18.06 -16.22 -17.86
N LYS A 64 -19.12 -16.97 -17.52
CA LYS A 64 -20.41 -16.43 -17.04
C LYS A 64 -20.30 -15.59 -15.75
N GLU A 65 -19.18 -15.67 -15.04
CA GLU A 65 -18.89 -14.94 -13.80
C GLU A 65 -17.91 -13.75 -13.96
N GLU A 66 -17.46 -13.46 -15.20
CA GLU A 66 -16.57 -12.32 -15.55
C GLU A 66 -15.29 -12.22 -14.68
N ARG A 67 -14.66 -13.34 -14.31
CA ARG A 67 -13.46 -13.29 -13.45
C ARG A 67 -12.29 -12.61 -14.21
N PRO A 68 -11.51 -11.73 -13.55
CA PRO A 68 -10.32 -11.15 -14.16
C PRO A 68 -9.37 -12.27 -14.59
N LEU A 69 -9.07 -12.38 -15.88
CA LEU A 69 -8.02 -13.28 -16.36
C LEU A 69 -6.68 -12.64 -16.08
N GLU A 70 -5.69 -13.40 -15.62
CA GLU A 70 -4.30 -12.94 -15.45
C GLU A 70 -4.09 -11.91 -14.32
N ALA A 71 -2.87 -11.90 -13.77
CA ALA A 71 -2.51 -11.02 -12.66
C ALA A 71 -2.67 -9.52 -13.00
N ILE A 72 -2.48 -9.14 -14.26
CA ILE A 72 -2.66 -7.75 -14.74
C ILE A 72 -4.09 -7.24 -14.54
N ASN A 73 -5.11 -8.09 -14.75
CA ASN A 73 -6.49 -7.66 -14.54
C ASN A 73 -6.87 -7.69 -13.06
N PHE A 74 -6.32 -8.61 -12.26
CA PHE A 74 -6.59 -8.66 -10.82
C PHE A 74 -5.95 -7.50 -10.04
N TYR A 75 -4.71 -7.12 -10.40
CA TYR A 75 -3.98 -5.97 -9.88
C TYR A 75 -4.00 -4.81 -10.89
N SER A 76 -5.20 -4.47 -11.38
CA SER A 76 -5.41 -3.45 -12.43
C SER A 76 -4.91 -2.07 -11.99
N TYR A 77 -3.94 -1.51 -12.75
CA TYR A 77 -3.46 -0.14 -12.58
C TYR A 77 -4.55 0.92 -12.87
N PRO A 78 -5.34 0.84 -13.98
CA PRO A 78 -6.44 1.79 -14.20
C PRO A 78 -7.43 1.85 -13.01
N ALA A 79 -7.75 0.70 -12.43
CA ALA A 79 -8.59 0.62 -11.24
C ALA A 79 -7.91 1.27 -10.02
N LEU A 80 -6.64 0.90 -9.75
CA LEU A 80 -5.86 1.45 -8.64
C LEU A 80 -5.74 2.98 -8.74
N LYS A 81 -5.43 3.49 -9.93
CA LYS A 81 -5.36 4.92 -10.21
C LYS A 81 -6.69 5.60 -9.89
N LYS A 82 -7.82 5.04 -10.35
CA LYS A 82 -9.14 5.62 -10.07
C LYS A 82 -9.51 5.58 -8.59
N ILE A 83 -9.10 4.54 -7.86
CA ILE A 83 -9.28 4.47 -6.40
C ILE A 83 -8.49 5.60 -5.72
N PHE A 84 -7.23 5.84 -6.11
CA PHE A 84 -6.45 6.95 -5.56
C PHE A 84 -7.02 8.32 -5.91
N GLU A 85 -7.46 8.53 -7.17
CA GLU A 85 -8.12 9.78 -7.60
C GLU A 85 -9.35 10.09 -6.73
N ASN A 86 -10.25 9.12 -6.53
CA ASN A 86 -11.44 9.34 -5.70
C ASN A 86 -11.08 9.52 -4.22
N ALA A 87 -10.05 8.83 -3.70
CA ALA A 87 -9.58 9.05 -2.33
C ALA A 87 -9.04 10.47 -2.14
N ARG A 88 -8.34 11.00 -3.16
CA ARG A 88 -7.84 12.37 -3.20
C ARG A 88 -8.96 13.40 -3.22
N GLU A 89 -10.04 13.15 -3.97
CA GLU A 89 -11.24 14.00 -3.94
C GLU A 89 -11.81 14.14 -2.51
N ILE A 90 -11.65 13.13 -1.65
CA ILE A 90 -12.14 13.14 -0.26
C ILE A 90 -11.17 13.84 0.69
N CYS A 91 -9.87 13.55 0.59
CA CYS A 91 -8.88 13.95 1.60
C CYS A 91 -7.93 15.08 1.18
N GLY A 92 -7.98 15.52 -0.09
CA GLY A 92 -7.05 16.49 -0.65
C GLY A 92 -5.59 16.00 -0.58
N ASP A 93 -4.71 16.87 -0.09
CA ASP A 93 -3.26 16.62 -0.01
C ASP A 93 -2.83 15.78 1.21
N LYS A 94 -3.78 15.33 2.03
CA LYS A 94 -3.46 14.53 3.23
C LYS A 94 -2.84 13.18 2.84
N PRO A 95 -1.88 12.63 3.60
CA PRO A 95 -1.16 11.43 3.19
C PRO A 95 -2.08 10.22 2.95
N LEU A 96 -1.84 9.51 1.84
CA LEU A 96 -2.46 8.22 1.53
C LEU A 96 -1.39 7.15 1.36
N ALA A 97 -1.65 5.95 1.87
CA ALA A 97 -0.77 4.80 1.71
C ALA A 97 -1.35 3.75 0.76
N ALA A 98 -0.50 2.91 0.20
CA ALA A 98 -0.89 1.66 -0.46
C ALA A 98 -0.38 0.45 0.32
N ASN A 99 -1.23 -0.57 0.50
CA ASN A 99 -0.81 -1.90 0.93
C ASN A 99 -0.58 -2.78 -0.31
N VAL A 100 0.62 -3.35 -0.41
CA VAL A 100 1.05 -4.22 -1.51
C VAL A 100 1.71 -5.46 -0.91
N LEU A 101 1.18 -6.66 -1.15
CA LEU A 101 1.69 -7.89 -0.53
C LEU A 101 2.91 -8.42 -1.26
N TYR A 102 3.99 -8.74 -0.56
CA TYR A 102 5.23 -9.21 -1.19
C TYR A 102 5.06 -10.55 -1.93
N ALA A 103 4.25 -11.46 -1.37
CA ALA A 103 3.97 -12.76 -1.95
C ALA A 103 3.08 -12.72 -3.21
N GLN A 104 2.54 -11.56 -3.58
CA GLN A 104 1.64 -11.46 -4.72
C GLN A 104 2.39 -11.45 -6.07
N SER A 105 1.71 -11.88 -7.13
CA SER A 105 2.26 -11.82 -8.48
C SER A 105 2.60 -10.39 -8.90
N GLU A 106 3.74 -10.23 -9.56
CA GLU A 106 4.19 -8.94 -10.12
C GLU A 106 4.32 -7.82 -9.08
N TYR A 107 4.72 -8.18 -7.85
CA TYR A 107 4.91 -7.25 -6.73
C TYR A 107 5.58 -5.92 -7.12
N ASN A 108 6.76 -5.95 -7.75
CA ASN A 108 7.50 -4.73 -8.09
C ASN A 108 6.71 -3.80 -9.03
N ARG A 109 6.00 -4.36 -10.01
CA ARG A 109 5.14 -3.59 -10.91
C ARG A 109 4.01 -2.95 -10.12
N VAL A 110 3.32 -3.70 -9.24
CA VAL A 110 2.22 -3.15 -8.44
C VAL A 110 2.68 -2.07 -7.46
N VAL A 111 3.88 -2.19 -6.90
CA VAL A 111 4.51 -1.13 -6.09
C VAL A 111 4.70 0.13 -6.94
N GLU A 112 5.28 -0.02 -8.13
CA GLU A 112 5.48 1.11 -9.06
C GLU A 112 4.15 1.74 -9.48
N ASP A 113 3.13 0.93 -9.76
CA ASP A 113 1.77 1.36 -10.09
C ASP A 113 1.12 2.14 -8.95
N ALA A 114 1.30 1.71 -7.70
CA ALA A 114 0.83 2.44 -6.52
C ALA A 114 1.53 3.80 -6.37
N CYS A 115 2.84 3.86 -6.63
CA CYS A 115 3.56 5.13 -6.66
C CYS A 115 3.04 6.05 -7.77
N LYS A 116 2.84 5.53 -8.99
CA LYS A 116 2.23 6.27 -10.12
C LYS A 116 0.83 6.80 -9.80
N ALA A 117 0.06 6.02 -9.06
CA ALA A 117 -1.29 6.39 -8.64
C ALA A 117 -1.32 7.49 -7.56
N GLY A 118 -0.18 7.83 -6.94
CA GLY A 118 -0.08 8.92 -5.97
C GLY A 118 -0.06 8.48 -4.50
N ALA A 119 0.36 7.24 -4.22
CA ALA A 119 0.66 6.80 -2.86
C ALA A 119 1.83 7.61 -2.28
N ASN A 120 1.65 8.15 -1.07
CA ASN A 120 2.73 8.79 -0.30
C ASN A 120 3.57 7.75 0.45
N ILE A 121 2.97 6.62 0.81
CA ILE A 121 3.58 5.59 1.64
C ILE A 121 3.26 4.23 1.04
N ILE A 122 4.25 3.35 0.91
CA ILE A 122 4.05 1.94 0.57
C ILE A 122 4.23 1.10 1.82
N ILE A 123 3.19 0.33 2.13
CA ILE A 123 3.17 -0.66 3.20
C ILE A 123 3.22 -2.04 2.56
N THR A 124 4.14 -2.89 3.01
CA THR A 124 4.27 -4.26 2.49
C THR A 124 4.50 -5.28 3.58
N GLY A 125 3.62 -6.28 3.63
CA GLY A 125 3.78 -7.50 4.41
C GLY A 125 3.87 -8.77 3.56
N ALA A 126 3.50 -9.90 4.16
CA ALA A 126 3.51 -11.23 3.52
C ALA A 126 4.88 -11.63 2.91
N GLY A 127 5.97 -11.33 3.61
CA GLY A 127 7.33 -11.71 3.22
C GLY A 127 8.38 -10.67 3.58
N LEU A 128 9.60 -10.82 3.04
CA LEU A 128 10.70 -9.86 3.18
C LEU A 128 10.82 -9.02 1.90
N PRO A 129 10.35 -7.76 1.87
CA PRO A 129 10.33 -6.95 0.66
C PRO A 129 11.72 -6.38 0.29
N LEU A 130 12.64 -7.25 -0.10
CA LEU A 130 14.03 -6.88 -0.41
C LEU A 130 14.16 -5.99 -1.64
N THR A 131 13.22 -6.06 -2.58
CA THR A 131 13.22 -5.32 -3.85
C THR A 131 12.43 -4.01 -3.82
N MET A 132 11.76 -3.69 -2.70
CA MET A 132 10.91 -2.50 -2.62
C MET A 132 11.65 -1.17 -2.87
N PRO A 133 12.88 -0.95 -2.38
CA PRO A 133 13.62 0.26 -2.71
C PRO A 133 13.92 0.38 -4.21
N GLU A 134 14.19 -0.73 -4.90
CA GLU A 134 14.41 -0.74 -6.35
C GLU A 134 13.13 -0.39 -7.11
N ALA A 135 12.00 -0.98 -6.72
CA ALA A 135 10.69 -0.71 -7.33
C ALA A 135 10.24 0.76 -7.15
N THR A 136 10.75 1.44 -6.13
CA THR A 136 10.40 2.83 -5.79
C THR A 136 11.51 3.83 -6.09
N LYS A 137 12.56 3.45 -6.83
CA LYS A 137 13.73 4.31 -7.09
C LYS A 137 13.41 5.65 -7.76
N ASN A 138 12.38 5.68 -8.61
CA ASN A 138 11.91 6.88 -9.31
C ASN A 138 10.97 7.73 -8.44
N TYR A 139 10.69 7.29 -7.21
CA TYR A 139 9.76 7.90 -6.27
C TYR A 139 10.43 8.09 -4.90
N PRO A 140 11.51 8.90 -4.82
CA PRO A 140 12.32 9.03 -3.60
C PRO A 140 11.54 9.57 -2.40
N ASP A 141 10.49 10.35 -2.68
CA ASP A 141 9.60 10.94 -1.69
C ASP A 141 8.57 9.97 -1.10
N VAL A 142 8.40 8.78 -1.70
CA VAL A 142 7.46 7.79 -1.19
C VAL A 142 8.10 7.06 -0.03
N ALA A 143 7.45 7.10 1.14
CA ALA A 143 7.99 6.47 2.34
C ALA A 143 7.75 4.94 2.31
N LEU A 144 8.74 4.18 2.77
CA LEU A 144 8.75 2.72 2.69
C LEU A 144 8.59 2.09 4.07
N VAL A 145 7.52 1.31 4.24
CA VAL A 145 7.12 0.74 5.54
C VAL A 145 6.91 -0.77 5.41
N PRO A 146 7.94 -1.60 5.68
CA PRO A 146 7.75 -3.03 5.76
C PRO A 146 7.00 -3.43 7.04
N ILE A 147 6.18 -4.46 6.91
CA ILE A 147 5.59 -5.20 8.03
C ILE A 147 6.54 -6.34 8.37
N VAL A 148 6.91 -6.48 9.64
CA VAL A 148 7.80 -7.53 10.13
C VAL A 148 7.22 -8.20 11.38
N SER A 149 7.50 -9.49 11.54
CA SER A 149 7.09 -10.26 12.72
C SER A 149 8.20 -10.46 13.74
N THR A 150 9.46 -10.17 13.39
CA THR A 150 10.62 -10.40 14.27
C THR A 150 11.72 -9.35 14.10
N ALA A 151 12.48 -9.10 15.18
CA ALA A 151 13.67 -8.27 15.13
C ALA A 151 14.77 -8.83 14.20
N LYS A 152 14.81 -10.16 14.02
CA LYS A 152 15.73 -10.80 13.07
C LYS A 152 15.41 -10.41 11.63
N ALA A 153 14.13 -10.48 11.24
CA ALA A 153 13.66 -10.07 9.92
C ALA A 153 13.97 -8.59 9.65
N LEU A 154 13.65 -7.70 10.60
CA LEU A 154 13.95 -6.28 10.48
C LEU A 154 15.44 -6.00 10.25
N ARG A 155 16.31 -6.64 11.04
CA ARG A 155 17.77 -6.48 10.92
C ARG A 155 18.30 -6.93 9.55
N ILE A 156 17.77 -8.02 9.00
CA ILE A 156 18.13 -8.49 7.65
C ILE A 156 17.73 -7.46 6.61
N LEU A 157 16.49 -6.96 6.69
CA LEU A 157 15.94 -5.98 5.76
C LEU A 157 16.76 -4.68 5.78
N CYS A 158 17.00 -4.09 6.95
CA CYS A 158 17.80 -2.88 7.09
C CYS A 158 19.22 -3.04 6.54
N ARG A 159 19.89 -4.16 6.84
CA ARG A 159 21.24 -4.44 6.32
C ARG A 159 21.25 -4.57 4.80
N ARG A 160 20.28 -5.27 4.23
CA ARG A 160 20.19 -5.48 2.78
C ARG A 160 19.95 -4.16 2.06
N TRP A 161 18.92 -3.40 2.48
CA TRP A 161 18.58 -2.13 1.85
C TRP A 161 19.69 -1.08 1.98
N LYS A 162 20.32 -0.96 3.15
CA LYS A 162 21.46 -0.04 3.33
C LYS A 162 22.62 -0.43 2.42
N LYS A 163 22.90 -1.73 2.27
CA LYS A 163 23.99 -2.22 1.41
C LYS A 163 23.73 -2.00 -0.08
N THR A 164 22.50 -2.21 -0.57
CA THR A 164 22.21 -2.20 -2.02
C THR A 164 21.63 -0.89 -2.54
N HIS A 165 20.94 -0.12 -1.71
CA HIS A 165 20.22 1.08 -2.12
C HIS A 165 20.54 2.31 -1.26
N ASP A 166 21.46 2.19 -0.31
CA ASP A 166 21.77 3.21 0.70
C ASP A 166 20.55 3.73 1.49
N ARG A 167 19.48 2.93 1.55
CA ARG A 167 18.18 3.32 2.10
C ARG A 167 17.80 2.45 3.30
N LEU A 168 17.13 3.05 4.28
CA LEU A 168 16.50 2.35 5.39
C LEU A 168 14.98 2.51 5.31
N PRO A 169 14.19 1.61 5.96
CA PRO A 169 12.77 1.84 6.17
C PRO A 169 12.48 3.17 6.84
N ASP A 170 11.46 3.88 6.36
CA ASP A 170 11.01 5.16 6.92
C ASP A 170 10.20 4.96 8.21
N ALA A 171 9.54 3.80 8.33
CA ALA A 171 8.94 3.28 9.55
C ALA A 171 8.87 1.75 9.44
N VAL A 172 8.43 1.08 10.51
CA VAL A 172 8.22 -0.38 10.53
C VAL A 172 6.92 -0.68 11.24
N ILE A 173 6.10 -1.55 10.68
CA ILE A 173 4.92 -2.09 11.36
C ILE A 173 5.31 -3.45 11.93
N VAL A 174 5.01 -3.66 13.22
CA VAL A 174 5.25 -4.94 13.89
C VAL A 174 3.91 -5.63 14.09
N GLU A 175 3.73 -6.77 13.44
CA GLU A 175 2.52 -7.58 13.55
C GLU A 175 2.83 -8.92 14.21
N GLY A 176 2.00 -9.26 15.21
CA GLY A 176 2.04 -10.56 15.88
C GLY A 176 1.13 -11.58 15.21
N PRO A 177 1.22 -12.86 15.60
CA PRO A 177 0.46 -13.95 14.99
C PRO A 177 -1.06 -13.90 15.22
N LEU A 178 -1.53 -13.03 16.12
CA LEU A 178 -2.96 -12.82 16.40
C LEU A 178 -3.57 -11.68 15.56
N SER A 179 -2.80 -11.09 14.65
CA SER A 179 -3.31 -10.08 13.72
C SER A 179 -4.19 -10.76 12.67
N GLY A 180 -5.32 -10.14 12.31
CA GLY A 180 -6.22 -10.70 11.30
C GLY A 180 -5.64 -10.58 9.88
N GLY A 181 -5.73 -11.64 9.07
CA GLY A 181 -5.15 -11.67 7.72
C GLY A 181 -4.24 -12.89 7.50
N HIS A 182 -3.39 -12.83 6.47
CA HIS A 182 -2.49 -13.89 6.00
C HIS A 182 -1.12 -13.34 5.56
#